data_AF-T1ABC8-F1
#
_entry.id   AF-T1ABC8-F1
#
_cell.length_a   1.000
_cell.length_b   1.000
_cell.length_c   1.000
_cell.angle_alpha   90.00
_cell.angle_beta   90.00
_cell.angle_gamma   90.00
#
_symmetry.space_group_name_H-M   'P 1'
#
loop_
_entity.id
_entity.type
_entity.pdbx_description
1 polymer ?
#
loop_
_entity_poly.entity_id
_entity_poly.type
_entity_poly.pdbx_seq_one_letter_code
_entity_poly.pdbx_strand_id
1 'polypeptide(L)'
;RKGHPAALANVIREFLLRVEALPWDERAAMVYGDLRASCAAAGITLGALDMMIAAHAVATNATLITHDKAFALVPDGALAVDDWTHGM
;
A
#
# COMPACT_ATOMS: atom_id res chain seq x y z
N ARG A 1 -13.14 23.90 8.17
CA ARG A 1 -11.99 24.38 7.37
C ARG A 1 -12.33 24.20 5.89
N LYS A 2 -12.47 25.28 5.10
CA LYS A 2 -12.59 25.14 3.63
C LYS A 2 -11.19 24.84 3.09
N GLY A 3 -10.99 23.63 2.56
CA GLY A 3 -9.74 23.24 1.91
C GLY A 3 -9.46 24.14 0.69
N HIS A 4 -8.19 24.36 0.37
CA HIS A 4 -7.75 25.05 -0.84
C HIS A 4 -7.22 23.98 -1.81
N PRO A 5 -8.03 23.46 -2.75
CA PRO A 5 -7.68 22.27 -3.55
C PRO A 5 -6.38 22.43 -4.35
N ALA A 6 -6.13 23.64 -4.87
CA ALA A 6 -4.90 23.95 -5.60
C ALA A 6 -3.64 23.84 -4.71
N ALA A 7 -3.73 24.27 -3.45
CA ALA A 7 -2.62 24.18 -2.50
C ALA A 7 -2.29 22.71 -2.17
N LEU A 8 -3.31 21.86 -1.98
CA LEU A 8 -3.10 20.42 -1.75
C LEU A 8 -2.44 19.74 -2.95
N ALA A 9 -2.92 20.03 -4.17
CA ALA A 9 -2.34 19.44 -5.38
C ALA A 9 -0.86 19.82 -5.57
N ASN A 10 -0.46 21.06 -5.21
CA ASN A 10 0.94 21.47 -5.22
C ASN A 10 1.77 20.70 -4.20
N VAL A 11 1.29 20.56 -2.96
CA VAL A 11 1.99 19.79 -1.92
C VAL A 11 2.21 18.34 -2.35
N ILE A 12 1.20 17.71 -2.96
CA ILE A 12 1.32 16.33 -3.48
C ILE A 12 2.37 16.26 -4.60
N ARG A 13 2.34 17.19 -5.56
CA ARG A 13 3.35 17.20 -6.64
C ARG A 13 4.77 17.37 -6.11
N GLU A 14 4.97 18.27 -5.15
CA GLU A 14 6.28 18.46 -4.52
C GLU A 14 6.75 17.21 -3.77
N PHE A 15 5.86 16.50 -3.09
CA PHE A 15 6.20 15.23 -2.46
C PHE A 15 6.64 14.19 -3.49
N LEU A 16 5.90 14.05 -4.60
CA LEU A 16 6.19 13.09 -5.67
C LEU A 16 7.51 13.34 -6.39
N LEU A 17 8.11 14.53 -6.29
CA LEU A 17 9.47 14.80 -6.81
C LEU A 17 10.59 14.13 -5.99
N ARG A 18 10.28 13.63 -4.78
CA ARG A 18 11.26 13.12 -3.81
C ARG A 18 11.13 11.61 -3.58
N VAL A 19 10.14 10.98 -4.19
CA VAL A 19 9.87 9.54 -4.10
C VAL A 19 9.75 8.95 -5.49
N GLU A 20 10.10 7.69 -5.63
CA GLU A 20 9.87 6.96 -6.87
C GLU A 20 8.41 6.50 -6.94
N ALA A 21 7.72 6.84 -8.03
CA ALA A 21 6.38 6.35 -8.32
C ALA A 21 6.47 5.13 -9.25
N LEU A 22 6.44 3.93 -8.66
CA LEU A 22 6.48 2.69 -9.43
C LEU A 22 5.15 2.46 -10.19
N PRO A 23 5.20 1.92 -11.43
CA PRO A 23 3.99 1.66 -12.21
C PRO A 23 3.22 0.46 -11.66
N TRP A 24 1.89 0.50 -11.75
CA TRP A 24 1.08 -0.70 -11.62
C TRP A 24 1.14 -1.49 -12.93
N ASP A 25 1.94 -2.56 -12.95
CA ASP A 25 2.18 -3.38 -14.14
C ASP A 25 1.45 -4.75 -14.07
N GLU A 26 1.69 -5.59 -15.08
CA GLU A 26 1.10 -6.94 -15.16
C GLU A 26 1.50 -7.81 -13.96
N ARG A 27 2.73 -7.70 -13.48
CA ARG A 27 3.21 -8.46 -12.32
C ARG A 27 2.45 -8.06 -11.06
N ALA A 28 2.27 -6.75 -10.82
CA ALA A 28 1.45 -6.26 -9.71
C ALA A 28 0.01 -6.76 -9.79
N ALA A 29 -0.58 -6.81 -10.99
CA ALA A 29 -1.93 -7.32 -11.21
C ALA A 29 -2.05 -8.83 -10.91
N MET A 30 -1.07 -9.65 -11.31
CA MET A 30 -1.06 -11.09 -10.99
C MET A 30 -0.95 -11.32 -9.47
N VAL A 31 0.00 -10.66 -8.82
CA VAL A 31 0.19 -10.75 -7.36
C VAL A 31 -1.06 -10.30 -6.61
N TYR A 32 -1.77 -9.28 -7.10
CA TYR A 32 -3.05 -8.86 -6.54
C TYR A 32 -4.10 -9.98 -6.56
N GLY A 33 -4.22 -10.72 -7.66
CA GLY A 33 -5.16 -11.83 -7.78
C GLY A 33 -4.90 -12.89 -6.73
N ASP A 34 -3.64 -13.33 -6.63
CA ASP A 34 -3.21 -14.36 -5.68
C ASP A 34 -3.38 -13.90 -4.22
N LEU A 35 -2.93 -12.68 -3.91
CA LEU A 35 -3.02 -12.13 -2.56
C LEU A 35 -4.49 -11.93 -2.14
N ARG A 36 -5.34 -11.42 -3.03
CA ARG A 36 -6.78 -11.24 -2.75
C ARG A 36 -7.45 -12.56 -2.47
N ALA A 37 -7.14 -13.60 -3.26
CA ALA A 37 -7.70 -14.94 -3.06
C ALA A 37 -7.23 -15.54 -1.72
N SER A 38 -5.95 -15.40 -1.39
CA SER A 38 -5.38 -15.85 -0.12
C SER A 38 -6.04 -15.17 1.09
N CYS A 39 -6.14 -13.83 1.08
CA CYS A 39 -6.81 -13.07 2.13
C CYS A 39 -8.29 -13.47 2.28
N ALA A 40 -9.01 -13.62 1.16
CA ALA A 40 -10.40 -14.04 1.19
C ALA A 40 -10.59 -15.44 1.79
N ALA A 41 -9.73 -16.39 1.44
CA ALA A 41 -9.74 -17.75 1.99
C ALA A 41 -9.48 -17.76 3.51
N ALA A 42 -8.67 -16.83 4.00
CA ALA A 42 -8.37 -16.64 5.41
C ALA A 42 -9.36 -15.70 6.15
N GLY A 43 -10.42 -15.23 5.48
CA GLY A 43 -11.42 -14.33 6.08
C GLY A 43 -10.94 -12.90 6.33
N ILE A 44 -9.80 -12.52 5.75
CA ILE A 44 -9.19 -11.19 5.88
C ILE A 44 -9.76 -10.27 4.81
N THR A 45 -10.25 -9.11 5.25
CA THR A 45 -10.78 -8.08 4.35
C THR A 45 -9.94 -6.81 4.44
N LEU A 46 -9.36 -6.40 3.31
CA LEU A 46 -8.80 -5.07 3.11
C LEU A 46 -9.67 -4.27 2.13
N GLY A 47 -9.62 -2.95 2.26
CA GLY A 47 -10.15 -2.03 1.26
C GLY A 47 -9.54 -2.32 -0.12
N ALA A 48 -10.26 -1.94 -1.20
CA ALA A 48 -9.80 -2.24 -2.55
C ALA A 48 -8.43 -1.62 -2.86
N LEU A 49 -8.24 -0.35 -2.51
CA LEU A 49 -6.96 0.33 -2.69
C LEU A 49 -5.87 -0.20 -1.76
N ASP A 50 -6.20 -0.57 -0.52
CA ASP A 50 -5.25 -1.18 0.41
C ASP A 50 -4.75 -2.53 -0.11
N MET A 51 -5.65 -3.36 -0.65
CA MET A 51 -5.26 -4.61 -1.29
C MET A 51 -4.35 -4.38 -2.49
N MET A 52 -4.62 -3.34 -3.30
CA MET A 52 -3.71 -2.96 -4.38
C MET A 52 -2.35 -2.52 -3.82
N ILE A 53 -2.30 -1.63 -2.84
CA ILE A 53 -1.05 -1.17 -2.21
C ILE A 53 -0.24 -2.35 -1.65
N ALA A 54 -0.89 -3.26 -0.92
CA ALA A 54 -0.27 -4.47 -0.40
C ALA A 54 0.31 -5.32 -1.54
N ALA A 55 -0.49 -5.65 -2.55
CA ALA A 55 -0.05 -6.44 -3.69
C ALA A 55 1.11 -5.80 -4.46
N HIS A 56 1.12 -4.47 -4.59
CA HIS A 56 2.19 -3.75 -5.24
C HIS A 56 3.50 -3.83 -4.45
N ALA A 57 3.44 -3.71 -3.11
CA ALA A 57 4.60 -3.88 -2.25
C ALA A 57 5.16 -5.31 -2.35
N VAL A 58 4.29 -6.33 -2.37
CA VAL A 58 4.72 -7.72 -2.60
C VAL A 58 5.37 -7.91 -3.97
N ALA A 59 4.74 -7.39 -5.03
CA ALA A 59 5.24 -7.53 -6.40
C ALA A 59 6.62 -6.88 -6.60
N THR A 60 6.86 -5.76 -5.91
CA THR A 60 8.12 -5.00 -5.96
C THR A 60 9.13 -5.42 -4.89
N ASN A 61 8.80 -6.41 -4.06
CA ASN A 61 9.62 -6.88 -2.94
C ASN A 61 10.02 -5.73 -1.99
N ALA A 62 9.06 -4.86 -1.69
CA ALA A 62 9.23 -3.69 -0.81
C ALA A 62 8.57 -3.93 0.56
N THR A 63 9.13 -3.30 1.59
CA THR A 63 8.45 -3.16 2.89
C THR A 63 7.41 -2.06 2.80
N LEU A 64 6.14 -2.37 3.11
CA LEU A 64 5.08 -1.39 3.18
C LEU A 64 5.19 -0.60 4.49
N ILE A 65 5.45 0.70 4.38
CA ILE A 65 5.42 1.61 5.52
C ILE A 65 3.99 2.11 5.73
N THR A 66 3.38 1.77 6.87
CA THR A 66 1.99 2.15 7.17
C THR A 66 1.74 2.26 8.68
N HIS A 67 0.82 3.15 9.06
CA HIS A 67 0.28 3.20 10.43
C HIS A 67 -1.07 2.44 10.56
N ASP A 68 -1.56 1.85 9.46
CA ASP A 68 -2.79 1.08 9.49
C ASP A 68 -2.50 -0.39 9.86
N LYS A 69 -3.05 -0.80 11.00
CA LYS A 69 -2.90 -2.16 11.55
C LYS A 69 -3.61 -3.22 10.70
N ALA A 70 -4.51 -2.84 9.78
CA ALA A 70 -5.18 -3.77 8.89
C ALA A 70 -4.19 -4.57 8.02
N PHE A 71 -3.07 -3.96 7.61
CA PHE A 71 -2.06 -4.63 6.79
C PHE A 71 -1.32 -5.74 7.52
N ALA A 72 -1.25 -5.68 8.86
CA ALA A 72 -0.69 -6.75 9.68
C ALA A 72 -1.58 -8.00 9.73
N LEU A 73 -2.82 -7.92 9.23
CA LEU A 73 -3.71 -9.08 9.12
C LEU A 73 -3.43 -9.90 7.86
N VAL A 74 -2.69 -9.38 6.87
CA VAL A 74 -2.30 -10.13 5.66
C VAL A 74 -1.52 -11.38 6.08
N PRO A 75 -1.73 -12.55 5.45
CA PRO A 75 -1.11 -13.80 5.90
C PRO A 75 0.41 -13.70 6.08
N ASP A 76 0.92 -14.34 7.14
CA ASP A 76 2.32 -14.27 7.55
C ASP A 76 3.28 -14.58 6.39
N GLY A 77 4.31 -13.74 6.25
CA GLY A 77 5.33 -13.88 5.21
C GLY A 77 4.92 -13.41 3.82
N ALA A 78 3.64 -13.03 3.59
CA ALA A 78 3.21 -12.50 2.30
C ALA A 78 3.56 -11.02 2.13
N LEU A 79 3.48 -10.21 3.19
CA LEU A 79 3.73 -8.77 3.15
C LEU A 79 4.66 -8.33 4.28
N ALA A 80 5.77 -7.68 3.95
CA ALA A 80 6.62 -7.01 4.92
C ALA A 80 6.01 -5.65 5.27
N VAL A 81 5.87 -5.35 6.56
CA VAL A 81 5.24 -4.13 7.06
C VAL A 81 6.10 -3.50 8.15
N ASP A 82 6.20 -2.17 8.16
CA ASP A 82 6.84 -1.40 9.23
C ASP A 82 6.05 -0.10 9.51
N ASP A 83 6.16 0.43 10.73
CA ASP A 83 5.47 1.65 11.18
C ASP A 83 6.49 2.65 11.74
N TRP A 84 6.78 3.69 10.97
CA TRP A 84 7.74 4.73 11.33
C TRP A 84 7.25 5.73 12.37
N THR A 85 5.99 5.66 12.80
CA THR A 85 5.46 6.54 13.87
C THR A 85 5.95 6.15 15.26
N HIS A 86 6.49 4.94 15.42
CA HIS A 86 6.95 4.41 16.70
C HIS A 86 8.50 4.45 16.86
N GLY A 87 9.21 5.22 16.03
CA GLY A 87 10.68 5.18 15.96
C GLY A 87 11.40 6.53 15.73
N MET A 88 10.75 7.66 15.98
CA MET A 88 11.37 9.00 16.05
C MET A 88 11.11 9.68 17.40
#